data_AF-A0A381KJ46-F1
#
_entry.id   AF-A0A381KJ46-F1
#
_cell.length_a   1.000
_cell.length_b   1.000
_cell.length_c   1.000
_cell.angle_alpha   90.00
_cell.angle_beta   90.00
_cell.angle_gamma   90.00
#
_symmetry.space_group_name_H-M   'P 1'
#
loop_
_entity.id
_entity.type
_entity.pdbx_description
1 polymer ?
#
loop_
_entity_poly.entity_id
_entity_poly.type
_entity_poly.pdbx_seq_one_letter_code
_entity_poly.pdbx_strand_id
1 'polypeptide(L)'
;MESLKIVKQYVEGQLNLSSLEIDKNKETYEILKNKSSRDMLDDINLNDALREVTVNERLKIFAESLLELLDTQIKIKESEESEDYKRLCMYLDEFGRDRPIDVQI
;
A
#
# COMPACT_ATOMS: atom_id res chain seq x y z
N MET A 1 0.48 11.08 -13.50
CA MET A 1 1.08 11.16 -12.15
C MET A 1 0.08 11.47 -11.03
N GLU A 2 -0.81 12.45 -11.20
CA GLU A 2 -1.80 12.88 -10.18
C GLU A 2 -2.57 11.73 -9.51
N SER A 3 -3.12 10.81 -10.31
CA SER A 3 -3.95 9.71 -9.81
C SER A 3 -3.19 8.76 -8.88
N LEU A 4 -1.91 8.49 -9.13
CA LEU A 4 -1.09 7.65 -8.26
C LEU A 4 -0.83 8.33 -6.90
N LYS A 5 -0.65 9.66 -6.90
CA LYS A 5 -0.48 10.45 -5.66
C LYS A 5 -1.76 10.46 -4.83
N ILE A 6 -2.92 10.61 -5.46
CA ILE A 6 -4.23 10.54 -4.79
C ILE A 6 -4.44 9.16 -4.14
N VAL A 7 -4.17 8.09 -4.89
CA VAL A 7 -4.30 6.72 -4.36
C VAL A 7 -3.34 6.51 -3.20
N LYS A 8 -2.07 6.97 -3.31
CA LYS A 8 -1.10 6.90 -2.21
C LYS A 8 -1.61 7.57 -0.93
N GLN A 9 -2.12 8.80 -1.02
CA GLN A 9 -2.68 9.53 0.12
C GLN A 9 -3.85 8.78 0.76
N TYR A 10 -4.72 8.17 -0.05
CA TYR A 10 -5.82 7.37 0.46
C TYR A 10 -5.33 6.15 1.25
N VAL A 11 -4.33 5.44 0.73
CA VAL A 11 -3.74 4.26 1.39
C VAL A 11 -3.03 4.66 2.69
N GLU A 12 -2.31 5.78 2.72
CA GLU A 12 -1.72 6.35 3.95
C GLU A 12 -2.81 6.67 4.99
N GLY A 13 -3.96 7.21 4.56
CA GLY A 13 -5.11 7.43 5.42
C GLY A 13 -5.66 6.12 6.03
N GLN A 14 -5.82 5.07 5.22
CA GLN A 14 -6.27 3.76 5.70
C GLN A 14 -5.28 3.12 6.67
N LEU A 15 -3.98 3.33 6.46
CA LEU A 15 -2.93 2.84 7.36
C LEU A 15 -3.03 3.48 8.75
N ASN A 16 -3.25 4.80 8.79
CA ASN A 16 -3.42 5.55 10.03
C ASN A 16 -4.69 5.11 10.77
N LEU A 17 -5.81 4.95 10.06
CA LEU A 17 -7.06 4.45 10.63
C LEU A 17 -6.91 3.04 11.20
N SER A 18 -6.26 2.14 10.46
CA SER A 18 -6.01 0.77 10.92
C SER A 18 -5.17 0.77 12.19
N SER A 19 -4.14 1.62 12.28
CA SER A 19 -3.31 1.75 13.48
C SER A 19 -4.11 2.25 14.69
N LEU A 20 -4.96 3.26 14.50
CA LEU A 20 -5.82 3.79 15.55
C LEU A 20 -6.81 2.74 16.08
N GLU A 21 -7.45 1.97 15.19
CA GLU A 21 -8.37 0.90 15.58
C GLU A 21 -7.63 -0.26 16.27
N ILE A 22 -6.41 -0.60 15.85
CA ILE A 22 -5.58 -1.59 16.57
C ILE A 22 -5.34 -1.13 18.00
N ASP A 23 -4.90 0.11 18.20
CA ASP A 23 -4.56 0.62 19.52
C ASP A 23 -5.78 0.65 20.45
N LYS A 24 -6.90 1.15 19.95
CA LYS A 24 -8.19 1.20 20.66
C LYS A 24 -8.69 -0.20 21.05
N ASN A 25 -8.62 -1.17 20.14
CA ASN A 25 -9.10 -2.52 20.41
C ASN A 25 -8.11 -3.31 21.30
N LYS A 26 -6.80 -3.04 21.23
CA LYS A 26 -5.82 -3.58 22.18
C LYS A 26 -6.07 -3.09 23.60
N GLU A 27 -6.34 -1.79 23.77
CA GLU A 27 -6.72 -1.23 25.07
C GLU A 27 -7.98 -1.88 25.62
N THR A 28 -9.03 -1.97 24.80
CA THR A 28 -10.30 -2.63 25.17
C THR A 28 -10.08 -4.09 25.58
N TYR A 29 -9.27 -4.82 24.81
CA TYR A 29 -8.92 -6.21 25.10
C TYR A 29 -8.22 -6.35 26.45
N GLU A 30 -7.20 -5.54 26.75
CA GLU A 30 -6.48 -5.62 28.02
C GLU A 30 -7.35 -5.20 29.22
N ILE A 31 -8.23 -4.21 29.07
CA ILE A 31 -9.17 -3.84 30.14
C ILE A 31 -10.10 -5.01 30.47
N LEU A 32 -10.72 -5.62 29.46
CA LEU A 32 -11.67 -6.72 29.66
C LEU A 32 -10.97 -7.98 30.18
N LYS A 33 -9.78 -8.30 29.65
CA LYS A 33 -8.98 -9.44 30.08
C LYS A 33 -8.59 -9.38 31.56
N ASN A 34 -8.32 -8.18 32.07
CA ASN A 34 -7.92 -7.95 33.46
C ASN A 34 -9.11 -7.69 34.41
N LYS A 35 -10.35 -7.69 33.90
CA LYS A 35 -11.55 -7.52 34.71
C LYS A 35 -11.73 -8.73 35.65
N SER A 36 -11.93 -8.47 36.94
CA SER A 36 -12.00 -9.51 37.99
C SER A 36 -13.22 -10.43 37.86
N SER A 37 -14.33 -9.93 37.33
CA SER A 37 -15.53 -10.69 37.00
C SER A 37 -16.05 -10.21 35.66
N ARG A 38 -16.23 -11.15 34.74
CA ARG A 38 -16.77 -10.92 33.40
C ARG A 38 -18.15 -11.54 33.29
N ASP A 39 -19.08 -10.80 32.70
CA ASP A 39 -20.32 -11.36 32.22
C ASP A 39 -20.19 -11.86 30.77
N MET A 40 -21.26 -12.44 30.23
CA MET A 40 -21.27 -12.95 28.86
C MET A 40 -21.03 -11.85 27.82
N LEU A 41 -21.45 -10.61 28.10
CA LEU A 41 -21.25 -9.48 27.19
C LEU A 41 -19.79 -9.03 27.19
N ASP A 42 -19.13 -9.02 28.35
CA ASP A 42 -17.70 -8.78 28.47
C ASP A 42 -16.89 -9.81 27.65
N ASP A 43 -17.26 -11.09 27.69
CA ASP A 43 -16.58 -12.15 26.93
C ASP A 43 -16.79 -12.03 25.42
N ILE A 44 -17.97 -11.60 24.98
CA ILE A 44 -18.26 -11.29 23.57
C ILE A 44 -17.37 -10.10 23.13
N ASN A 45 -17.40 -9.01 23.89
CA ASN A 45 -16.63 -7.81 23.57
C ASN A 45 -15.12 -8.06 23.59
N LEU A 46 -14.61 -8.93 24.47
CA LEU A 46 -13.21 -9.32 24.50
C LEU A 46 -12.81 -10.04 23.19
N ASN A 47 -13.62 -10.99 22.74
CA ASN A 47 -13.38 -11.72 21.51
C ASN A 47 -13.48 -10.80 20.28
N ASP A 48 -14.47 -9.92 20.25
CA ASP A 48 -14.63 -8.95 19.17
C ASP A 48 -13.44 -7.99 19.11
N ALA A 49 -12.98 -7.48 20.25
CA ALA A 49 -11.77 -6.64 20.31
C ALA A 49 -10.54 -7.37 19.76
N LEU A 50 -10.31 -8.63 20.14
CA LEU A 50 -9.18 -9.43 19.63
C LEU A 50 -9.29 -9.68 18.11
N ARG A 51 -10.50 -9.95 17.63
CA ARG A 51 -10.78 -10.13 16.21
C ARG A 51 -10.51 -8.85 15.42
N GLU A 52 -10.99 -7.71 15.91
CA GLU A 52 -10.77 -6.41 15.26
C GLU A 52 -9.29 -6.05 15.22
N VAL A 53 -8.52 -6.31 16.29
CA VAL A 53 -7.05 -6.16 16.27
C VAL A 53 -6.44 -6.99 15.14
N THR A 54 -6.80 -8.27 15.04
CA THR A 54 -6.24 -9.17 14.04
C THR A 54 -6.59 -8.75 12.61
N VAL A 55 -7.83 -8.30 12.38
CA VAL A 55 -8.28 -7.83 11.06
C VAL A 55 -7.54 -6.55 10.67
N ASN A 56 -7.45 -5.58 11.58
CA ASN A 56 -6.78 -4.32 11.30
C ASN A 56 -5.26 -4.49 11.14
N GLU A 57 -4.63 -5.43 11.84
CA GLU A 57 -3.21 -5.77 11.63
C GLU A 57 -2.96 -6.31 10.20
N ARG A 58 -3.88 -7.13 9.66
CA ARG A 58 -3.80 -7.59 8.27
C ARG A 58 -4.02 -6.46 7.28
N LEU A 59 -4.97 -5.57 7.53
CA LEU A 59 -5.20 -4.39 6.70
C LEU A 59 -3.99 -3.46 6.69
N LYS A 60 -3.34 -3.29 7.85
CA LYS A 60 -2.10 -2.52 7.99
C LYS A 60 -0.99 -3.08 7.09
N ILE A 61 -0.70 -4.37 7.18
CA ILE A 61 0.32 -5.05 6.35
C ILE A 61 0.00 -4.88 4.85
N PHE A 62 -1.27 -5.05 4.48
CA PHE A 62 -1.69 -4.87 3.10
C PHE A 62 -1.50 -3.44 2.61
N ALA A 63 -1.87 -2.44 3.41
CA ALA A 63 -1.68 -1.03 3.10
C ALA A 63 -0.20 -0.67 2.96
N GLU A 64 0.66 -1.15 3.86
CA GLU A 64 2.13 -0.97 3.78
C GLU A 64 2.68 -1.53 2.46
N SER A 65 2.30 -2.77 2.11
CA SER A 65 2.71 -3.40 0.86
C SER A 65 2.24 -2.61 -0.37
N LEU A 66 1.03 -2.07 -0.33
CA LEU A 66 0.48 -1.27 -1.42
C LEU A 66 1.18 0.09 -1.56
N LEU A 67 1.60 0.71 -0.45
CA LEU A 67 2.41 1.94 -0.49
C LEU A 67 3.75 1.72 -1.17
N GLU A 68 4.45 0.62 -0.86
CA GLU A 68 5.72 0.29 -1.53
C GLU A 68 5.56 0.11 -3.05
N LEU A 69 4.47 -0.54 -3.47
CA LEU A 69 4.13 -0.69 -4.89
C LEU A 69 3.85 0.66 -5.55
N LEU A 70 3.06 1.53 -4.90
CA LEU A 70 2.75 2.86 -5.41
C LEU A 70 4.00 3.72 -5.53
N ASP A 71 4.91 3.67 -4.55
CA ASP A 71 6.17 4.40 -4.58
C ASP A 71 7.08 3.94 -5.73
N THR A 72 7.13 2.62 -5.97
CA THR A 72 7.84 2.06 -7.12
C THR A 72 7.24 2.56 -8.43
N GLN A 73 5.92 2.52 -8.58
CA GLN A 73 5.23 2.99 -9.78
C GLN A 73 5.42 4.48 -10.02
N ILE A 74 5.42 5.29 -8.96
CA ILE A 74 5.71 6.73 -9.05
C ILE A 74 7.12 6.96 -9.57
N LYS A 75 8.13 6.28 -9.00
CA LYS A 75 9.52 6.40 -9.45
C LYS A 75 9.70 5.99 -10.91
N ILE A 76 9.06 4.91 -11.35
CA ILE A 76 9.09 4.47 -12.75
C ILE A 76 8.51 5.56 -13.65
N LYS A 77 7.34 6.10 -13.31
CA LYS A 77 6.70 7.16 -14.10
C LYS A 77 7.52 8.45 -14.15
N GLU A 78 8.11 8.86 -13.03
CA GLU A 78 9.02 10.01 -12.99
C GLU A 78 10.24 9.79 -13.89
N SER A 79 10.79 8.57 -13.93
CA SER A 79 11.88 8.22 -14.83
C SER A 79 11.45 8.22 -16.31
N GLU A 80 10.27 7.68 -16.65
CA GLU A 80 9.73 7.68 -18.02
C GLU A 80 9.45 9.11 -18.53
N GLU A 81 9.02 10.00 -17.64
CA GLU A 81 8.77 11.41 -17.97
C GLU A 81 10.06 12.25 -18.04
N SER A 82 11.20 11.70 -17.62
CA SER A 82 12.50 12.39 -17.61
C SER A 82 13.05 12.66 -19.01
N GLU A 83 13.75 13.78 -19.17
CA GLU A 83 14.40 14.15 -20.43
C GLU A 83 15.50 13.16 -20.85
N ASP A 84 16.13 12.50 -19.90
CA ASP A 84 17.19 11.53 -20.20
C ASP A 84 16.60 10.23 -20.77
N TYR A 85 15.45 9.77 -20.26
CA TYR A 85 14.71 8.66 -20.86
C TYR A 85 14.22 9.02 -22.27
N LYS A 86 13.67 10.22 -22.46
CA LYS A 86 13.26 10.69 -23.80
C LYS A 86 14.44 10.72 -24.77
N ARG A 87 15.60 11.23 -24.36
CA ARG A 87 16.83 11.24 -25.17
C ARG A 87 17.31 9.84 -25.50
N LEU A 88 17.27 8.90 -24.55
CA LEU A 88 17.59 7.50 -24.79
C LEU A 88 16.65 6.88 -25.84
N CYS A 89 15.34 7.10 -25.74
CA CYS A 89 14.37 6.62 -26.73
C CYS A 89 14.66 7.19 -28.13
N MET A 90 14.99 8.48 -28.23
CA MET A 90 15.40 9.08 -29.51
C MET A 90 16.64 8.40 -30.11
N TYR A 91 17.68 8.15 -29.31
CA TYR A 91 18.87 7.44 -29.79
C TYR A 91 18.55 6.01 -30.23
N LEU A 92 17.71 5.28 -29.50
CA LEU A 92 17.31 3.92 -29.87
C LEU A 92 16.51 3.89 -31.18
N ASP A 93 15.63 4.87 -31.40
CA ASP A 93 14.90 5.03 -32.66
C ASP A 93 15.85 5.33 -33.83
N GLU A 94 16.89 6.15 -33.62
CA GLU A 94 17.93 6.41 -34.63
C GLU A 94 18.74 5.14 -34.95
N PHE A 95 19.22 4.42 -33.94
CA PHE A 95 19.93 3.14 -34.12
C PHE A 95 19.06 2.07 -34.80
N GLY A 96 17.74 2.10 -34.58
CA GLY A 96 16.78 1.21 -35.23
C GLY A 96 16.52 1.53 -36.70
N ARG A 97 16.73 2.78 -37.14
CA ARG A 97 16.61 3.18 -38.55
C ARG A 97 17.84 2.84 -39.39
N ASP A 98 19.02 2.76 -38.77
CA ASP A 98 20.30 2.50 -39.47
C ASP A 98 20.60 1.00 -39.70
N ARG A 99 19.76 0.07 -39.23
CA ARG A 99 19.81 -1.33 -39.68
C ARG A 99 18.73 -1.56 -40.74
N PRO A 100 19.06 -1.61 -42.04
CA PRO A 100 18.14 -2.15 -43.01
C PRO A 100 17.87 -3.62 -42.62
N ILE A 101 16.62 -3.95 -42.29
CA ILE A 101 16.18 -5.33 -42.32
C ILE A 101 16.04 -5.67 -43.80
N ASP A 102 17.05 -6.33 -44.36
CA ASP A 102 16.94 -6.99 -45.68
C ASP A 102 15.90 -8.11 -45.55
N VAL A 103 14.63 -7.75 -45.67
CA VAL A 103 13.56 -8.71 -45.93
C VAL A 103 13.68 -9.05 -47.41
N GLN A 104 14.44 -10.11 -47.72
CA GLN A 104 14.43 -10.72 -49.05
C GLN A 104 13.04 -11.32 -49.28
N ILE A 105 12.24 -10.72 -50.17
CA ILE A 105 10.95 -11.24 -50.68
C ILE A 105 11.22 -11.97 -52.00
#